data_AF-A0A7K3GNE2-F1
#
_entry.id   AF-A0A7K3GNE2-F1
#
_cell.length_a   1.000
_cell.length_b   1.000
_cell.length_c   1.000
_cell.angle_alpha   90.00
_cell.angle_beta   90.00
_cell.angle_gamma   90.00
#
_symmetry.space_group_name_H-M   'P 1'
#
loop_
_entity.id
_entity.type
_entity.pdbx_description
1 polymer ?
#
loop_
_entity_poly.entity_id
_entity_poly.type
_entity_poly.pdbx_seq_one_letter_code
_entity_poly.pdbx_strand_id
1 'polypeptide(L)'
;MGSYTIPNVVERTPQGERSYDVFSRLLSERIIFLGTEIDDGVANVVIAQLLHLESSAPETEIAVYINSPGGSFTSLMAIYDTMTFVQAPISTFCVGQAASTAAVLLAGGDPGRRFVLEHARVLLGQPASGGRQGTVSDL
;
A
#
# COMPACT_ATOMS: atom_id res chain seq x y z
N MET A 1 14.05 -1.18 14.36
CA MET A 1 12.96 -0.27 13.97
C MET A 1 13.05 0.99 14.81
N GLY A 2 13.31 2.14 14.20
CA GLY A 2 13.20 3.41 14.91
C GLY A 2 11.73 3.66 15.20
N SER A 3 11.34 3.58 16.47
CA SER A 3 10.00 4.00 16.89
C SER A 3 9.99 5.52 16.90
N TYR A 4 9.38 6.12 15.90
CA TYR A 4 9.03 7.53 15.92
C TYR A 4 7.59 7.66 16.38
N THR A 5 7.30 8.68 17.18
CA THR A 5 5.96 8.91 17.72
C THR A 5 5.01 9.26 16.58
N ILE A 6 3.92 8.50 16.45
CA ILE A 6 2.83 8.85 15.53
C ILE A 6 1.99 9.94 16.18
N PRO A 7 1.89 11.14 15.58
CA PRO A 7 1.10 12.22 16.14
C PRO A 7 -0.39 11.92 16.01
N ASN A 8 -1.17 12.45 16.95
CA ASN A 8 -2.62 12.48 16.89
C ASN A 8 -3.11 13.82 16.34
N VAL A 9 -4.22 13.78 15.62
CA VAL A 9 -4.95 14.92 15.08
C VAL A 9 -6.32 14.96 15.77
N VAL A 10 -6.72 16.14 16.22
CA VAL A 10 -8.04 16.37 16.83
C VAL A 10 -8.95 17.02 15.79
N GLU A 11 -10.05 16.35 15.47
CA GLU A 11 -11.08 16.86 14.58
C GLU A 11 -12.29 17.33 15.40
N ARG A 12 -12.72 18.57 15.13
CA ARG A 12 -13.90 19.17 15.76
C ARG A 12 -15.11 18.97 14.86
N THR A 13 -16.05 18.16 15.30
CA THR A 13 -17.33 17.94 14.64
C THR A 13 -18.46 18.62 15.42
N PRO A 14 -19.64 18.87 14.82
CA PRO A 14 -20.81 19.37 15.55
C PRO A 14 -21.24 18.47 16.73
N GLN A 15 -20.81 17.21 16.74
CA GLN A 15 -21.14 16.20 17.75
C GLN A 15 -20.06 16.06 18.84
N GLY A 16 -18.96 16.83 18.74
CA GLY A 16 -17.85 16.81 19.69
C GLY A 16 -16.48 16.71 19.03
N GLU A 17 -15.44 16.59 19.87
CA GLU A 17 -14.05 16.38 19.42
C GLU A 17 -13.74 14.89 19.31
N ARG A 18 -13.09 14.47 18.22
CA ARG A 18 -12.54 13.12 18.04
C ARG A 18 -11.05 13.20 17.77
N SER A 19 -10.29 12.32 18.42
CA SER A 19 -8.84 12.21 18.25
C SER A 19 -8.52 10.96 17.43
N TYR A 20 -7.72 11.13 16.38
CA TYR A 20 -7.25 10.06 15.50
C TYR A 20 -5.74 10.13 15.38
N ASP A 21 -5.06 9.00 15.21
CA ASP A 21 -3.69 9.07 14.69
C ASP A 21 -3.72 9.54 13.22
N VAL A 22 -2.60 10.07 12.74
CA VAL A 22 -2.52 10.64 11.38
C VAL A 22 -2.89 9.63 10.28
N PHE A 23 -2.58 8.34 10.43
CA PHE A 23 -2.92 7.32 9.44
C PHE A 23 -4.40 6.96 9.49
N SER A 24 -5.00 6.89 10.67
CA SER A 24 -6.46 6.73 10.82
C SER A 24 -7.21 7.90 10.18
N ARG A 25 -6.69 9.14 10.30
CA ARG A 25 -7.28 10.29 9.60
C ARG A 25 -7.16 10.17 8.08
N LEU A 26 -6.01 9.73 7.55
CA LEU A 26 -5.86 9.44 6.12
C LEU A 26 -6.85 8.37 5.63
N LEU A 27 -7.01 7.28 6.39
CA LEU A 27 -7.94 6.21 6.02
C LEU A 27 -9.39 6.71 5.96
N SER A 28 -9.79 7.63 6.84
CA SER A 28 -11.13 8.25 6.77
C SER A 28 -11.36 9.09 5.50
N GLU A 29 -10.29 9.57 4.88
CA GLU A 29 -10.30 10.23 3.56
C GLU A 29 -9.99 9.24 2.42
N ARG A 30 -10.10 7.92 2.68
CA ARG A 30 -9.86 6.82 1.74
C ARG A 30 -8.42 6.75 1.20
N ILE A 31 -7.46 7.19 2.01
CA ILE A 31 -6.03 7.13 1.69
C ILE A 31 -5.37 6.00 2.48
N ILE A 32 -4.76 5.06 1.75
CA ILE A 32 -3.93 3.99 2.28
C ILE A 32 -2.46 4.37 2.07
N PHE A 33 -1.63 4.28 3.11
CA PHE A 33 -0.19 4.56 3.01
C PHE A 33 0.64 3.29 3.22
N LEU A 34 1.26 2.80 2.14
CA LEU A 34 2.19 1.68 2.13
C LEU A 34 3.63 2.19 2.20
N GLY A 35 4.12 2.40 3.42
CA GLY A 35 5.41 3.03 3.70
C GLY A 35 6.54 2.10 4.15
N THR A 36 6.33 0.77 4.08
CA THR A 36 7.24 -0.24 4.63
C THR A 36 7.56 -1.33 3.60
N GLU A 37 8.47 -2.23 3.97
CA GLU A 37 8.60 -3.51 3.28
C GLU A 37 7.26 -4.27 3.30
N ILE A 38 6.98 -5.01 2.23
CA ILE A 38 5.74 -5.77 2.06
C ILE A 38 5.95 -7.18 2.59
N ASP A 39 5.59 -7.40 3.85
CA ASP A 39 5.48 -8.73 4.46
C ASP A 39 4.00 -9.14 4.62
N ASP A 40 3.76 -10.34 5.16
CA ASP A 40 2.40 -10.86 5.35
C ASP A 40 1.57 -10.01 6.32
N GLY A 41 2.21 -9.39 7.33
CA GLY A 41 1.52 -8.52 8.28
C GLY A 41 1.04 -7.23 7.62
N VAL A 42 1.93 -6.59 6.86
CA VAL A 42 1.63 -5.38 6.08
C VAL A 42 0.56 -5.66 5.03
N ALA A 43 0.67 -6.77 4.30
CA ALA A 43 -0.33 -7.15 3.31
C ALA A 43 -1.71 -7.37 3.93
N ASN A 44 -1.81 -8.08 5.06
CA ASN A 44 -3.07 -8.28 5.76
C ASN A 44 -3.73 -6.95 6.18
N VAL A 45 -2.94 -5.98 6.65
CA VAL A 45 -3.47 -4.65 7.01
C VAL A 45 -3.98 -3.90 5.77
N VAL A 46 -3.21 -3.88 4.68
CA VAL A 46 -3.62 -3.22 3.43
C VAL A 46 -4.89 -3.86 2.86
N ILE A 47 -4.99 -5.18 2.85
CA ILE A 47 -6.18 -5.93 2.40
C ILE A 47 -7.40 -5.56 3.26
N ALA A 48 -7.24 -5.55 4.59
CA ALA A 48 -8.32 -5.15 5.49
C ALA A 48 -8.78 -3.70 5.25
N GLN A 49 -7.85 -2.79 4.99
CA GLN A 49 -8.16 -1.39 4.66
C GLN A 49 -8.91 -1.28 3.33
N LEU A 50 -8.47 -1.98 2.28
CA LEU A 50 -9.15 -2.00 0.98
C LEU A 50 -10.60 -2.50 1.13
N LEU A 51 -10.80 -3.63 1.81
CA LEU A 51 -12.13 -4.20 2.05
C LEU A 51 -13.02 -3.28 2.91
N HIS A 52 -12.44 -2.62 3.91
CA HIS A 52 -13.15 -1.64 4.72
C HIS A 52 -13.64 -0.45 3.87
N LEU A 53 -12.77 0.12 3.03
CA LEU A 53 -13.10 1.24 2.17
C LEU A 53 -14.09 0.87 1.06
N GLU A 54 -13.97 -0.34 0.51
CA GLU A 54 -14.94 -0.91 -0.42
C GLU A 54 -16.33 -0.99 0.22
N SER A 55 -16.42 -1.58 1.42
CA SER A 55 -17.71 -1.77 2.11
C SER A 55 -18.40 -0.46 2.49
N SER A 56 -17.65 0.63 2.69
CA SER A 56 -18.19 1.93 3.11
C SER A 56 -18.68 2.77 1.94
N ALA A 57 -17.98 2.74 0.79
CA ALA A 57 -18.35 3.48 -0.41
C ALA A 57 -17.68 2.86 -1.65
N PRO A 58 -18.30 1.85 -2.29
CA PRO A 58 -17.69 1.08 -3.39
C PRO A 58 -17.55 1.87 -4.69
N GLU A 59 -18.23 3.00 -4.83
CA GLU A 59 -18.14 3.87 -6.03
C GLU A 59 -17.09 4.97 -5.87
N THR A 60 -16.50 5.09 -4.68
CA THR A 60 -15.58 6.20 -4.36
C THR A 60 -14.15 5.72 -4.45
N GLU A 61 -13.31 6.53 -5.09
CA GLU A 61 -11.89 6.23 -5.28
C GLU A 61 -11.16 5.93 -3.96
N ILE A 62 -10.21 4.99 -4.00
CA ILE A 62 -9.24 4.71 -2.95
C ILE A 62 -7.87 5.12 -3.47
N ALA A 63 -7.15 5.94 -2.69
CA ALA A 63 -5.81 6.38 -3.05
C ALA A 63 -4.75 5.61 -2.26
N VAL A 64 -3.91 4.84 -2.95
CA VAL A 64 -2.82 4.06 -2.37
C VAL A 64 -1.50 4.80 -2.61
N TYR A 65 -0.92 5.32 -1.54
CA TYR A 65 0.38 5.99 -1.56
C TYR A 65 1.48 4.97 -1.22
N ILE A 66 2.47 4.84 -2.10
CA ILE A 66 3.49 3.80 -2.06
C ILE A 66 4.86 4.44 -1.87
N ASN A 67 5.50 4.12 -0.75
CA ASN A 67 6.90 4.36 -0.46
C ASN A 67 7.53 3.07 0.08
N SER A 68 7.82 2.13 -0.80
CA SER A 68 8.20 0.77 -0.40
C SER A 68 9.39 0.24 -1.20
N PRO A 69 10.33 -0.45 -0.54
CA PRO A 69 11.40 -1.18 -1.22
C PRO A 69 10.91 -2.47 -1.91
N GLY A 70 9.63 -2.82 -1.80
CA GLY A 70 9.09 -4.12 -2.18
C GLY A 70 9.04 -5.07 -0.99
N GLY A 71 9.06 -6.37 -1.26
CA GLY A 71 8.94 -7.42 -0.24
C GLY A 71 8.52 -8.75 -0.87
N SER A 72 7.80 -9.56 -0.10
CA SER A 72 7.37 -10.90 -0.50
C SER A 72 6.45 -10.88 -1.74
N PHE A 73 6.65 -11.85 -2.64
CA PHE A 73 5.85 -12.00 -3.85
C PHE A 73 4.41 -12.45 -3.53
N THR A 74 4.21 -13.32 -2.54
CA THR A 74 2.87 -13.78 -2.15
C THR A 74 2.07 -12.65 -1.51
N SER A 75 2.71 -11.86 -0.65
CA SER A 75 2.09 -10.71 0.02
C SER A 75 1.77 -9.61 -0.99
N LEU A 76 2.62 -9.40 -2.00
CA LEU A 76 2.31 -8.58 -3.18
C LEU A 76 1.03 -9.06 -3.89
N MET A 77 0.99 -10.33 -4.29
CA MET A 77 -0.13 -10.86 -5.07
C MET A 77 -1.45 -10.76 -4.30
N ALA A 78 -1.43 -10.97 -2.98
CA ALA A 78 -2.62 -10.84 -2.16
C ALA A 78 -3.18 -9.39 -2.15
N ILE A 79 -2.31 -8.38 -2.07
CA ILE A 79 -2.71 -6.97 -2.18
C ILE A 79 -3.22 -6.69 -3.60
N TYR A 80 -2.48 -7.11 -4.63
CA TYR A 80 -2.82 -6.87 -6.02
C TYR A 80 -4.18 -7.47 -6.40
N ASP A 81 -4.43 -8.73 -6.04
CA ASP A 81 -5.71 -9.40 -6.28
C ASP A 81 -6.85 -8.64 -5.60
N THR A 82 -6.64 -8.17 -4.37
CA THR A 82 -7.63 -7.36 -3.65
C THR A 82 -7.90 -6.03 -4.34
N MET A 83 -6.86 -5.33 -4.83
CA MET A 83 -7.03 -4.09 -5.61
C MET A 83 -7.88 -4.33 -6.87
N THR A 84 -7.72 -5.48 -7.53
CA THR A 84 -8.53 -5.82 -8.72
C THR A 84 -9.91 -6.39 -8.41
N PHE A 85 -10.14 -6.84 -7.18
CA PHE A 85 -11.40 -7.44 -6.73
C PHE A 85 -12.43 -6.39 -6.31
N VAL A 86 -11.99 -5.34 -5.63
CA VAL A 86 -12.87 -4.26 -5.16
C VAL A 86 -13.45 -3.46 -6.34
N GLN A 87 -14.67 -2.95 -6.19
CA GLN A 87 -15.31 -2.11 -7.21
C GLN A 87 -14.77 -0.67 -7.19
N ALA A 88 -14.34 -0.20 -6.02
CA ALA A 88 -13.79 1.14 -5.86
C ALA A 88 -12.61 1.39 -6.80
N PRO A 89 -12.62 2.50 -7.57
CA PRO A 89 -11.48 2.85 -8.41
C PRO A 89 -10.22 3.02 -7.58
N ILE A 90 -9.10 2.44 -8.04
CA ILE A 90 -7.84 2.48 -7.30
C ILE A 90 -6.85 3.44 -7.97
N SER A 91 -6.53 4.53 -7.28
CA SER A 91 -5.40 5.39 -7.62
C SER A 91 -4.14 4.93 -6.89
N THR A 92 -3.00 4.97 -7.58
CA THR A 92 -1.69 4.65 -6.97
C THR A 92 -0.72 5.80 -7.15
N PHE A 93 -0.03 6.18 -6.08
CA PHE A 93 0.93 7.29 -6.05
C PHE A 93 2.28 6.82 -5.54
N CYS A 94 3.34 6.94 -6.35
CA CYS A 94 4.70 6.71 -5.89
C CYS A 94 5.24 7.96 -5.18
N VAL A 95 5.55 7.82 -3.89
CA VAL A 95 6.15 8.87 -3.06
C VAL A 95 7.49 8.38 -2.54
N GLY A 96 8.58 8.92 -3.06
CA GLY A 96 9.93 8.46 -2.72
C GLY A 96 10.36 7.26 -3.56
N GLN A 97 9.86 6.06 -3.28
CA GLN A 97 10.19 4.88 -4.10
C GLN A 97 9.08 3.83 -4.20
N ALA A 98 9.05 3.16 -5.36
CA ALA A 98 8.37 1.88 -5.56
C ALA A 98 9.36 0.92 -6.21
N ALA A 99 9.98 0.04 -5.42
CA ALA A 99 10.99 -0.89 -5.90
C ALA A 99 10.49 -2.34 -5.90
N SER A 100 11.01 -3.14 -6.82
CA SER A 100 10.71 -4.57 -6.95
C SER A 100 9.19 -4.83 -7.00
N THR A 101 8.65 -5.63 -6.08
CA THR A 101 7.22 -5.93 -5.99
C THR A 101 6.34 -4.68 -5.79
N ALA A 102 6.83 -3.64 -5.11
CA ALA A 102 6.06 -2.40 -4.96
C ALA A 102 5.85 -1.65 -6.29
N ALA A 103 6.76 -1.81 -7.26
CA ALA A 103 6.58 -1.27 -8.60
C ALA A 103 5.41 -1.95 -9.34
N VAL A 104 5.14 -3.23 -9.04
CA VAL A 104 3.97 -3.96 -9.57
C VAL A 104 2.68 -3.41 -8.98
N LEU A 105 2.63 -3.15 -7.67
CA LEU A 105 1.47 -2.48 -7.05
C LEU A 105 1.21 -1.10 -7.65
N LEU A 106 2.27 -0.31 -7.84
CA LEU A 106 2.16 0.99 -8.50
C LEU A 106 1.60 0.87 -9.92
N ALA A 107 1.99 -0.16 -10.67
CA ALA A 107 1.47 -0.41 -12.01
C ALA A 107 0.02 -0.95 -11.99
N GLY A 108 -0.41 -1.53 -10.88
CA GLY A 108 -1.71 -2.16 -10.66
C GLY A 108 -2.86 -1.21 -10.31
N GLY A 109 -2.60 0.08 -10.14
CA GLY A 109 -3.67 1.08 -10.09
C GLY A 109 -4.43 1.17 -11.42
N ASP A 110 -5.62 1.73 -11.39
CA ASP A 110 -6.49 1.80 -12.57
C ASP A 110 -5.87 2.60 -13.72
N PRO A 111 -6.22 2.28 -14.98
CA PRO A 111 -5.78 3.04 -16.13
C PRO A 111 -6.08 4.55 -16.00
N GLY A 112 -5.04 5.38 -16.17
CA GLY A 112 -5.14 6.83 -16.01
C GLY A 112 -5.02 7.35 -14.57
N ARG A 113 -4.89 6.45 -13.58
CA ARG A 113 -4.85 6.76 -12.14
C ARG A 113 -3.54 6.33 -11.46
N ARG A 114 -2.46 6.30 -12.22
CA ARG A 114 -1.13 5.88 -11.76
C ARG A 114 -0.16 7.04 -11.85
N PHE A 115 0.34 7.49 -10.71
CA PHE A 115 1.08 8.73 -10.58
C PHE A 115 2.43 8.51 -9.89
N VAL A 116 3.42 9.31 -10.26
CA VAL A 116 4.76 9.31 -9.68
C VAL A 116 5.12 10.76 -9.39
N LEU A 117 5.53 11.06 -8.15
CA LEU A 117 6.01 12.40 -7.82
C LEU A 117 7.36 12.70 -8.50
N GLU A 118 7.66 13.97 -8.72
CA GLU A 118 8.79 14.44 -9.54
C GLU A 118 10.16 13.82 -9.21
N HIS A 119 10.42 13.57 -7.92
CA HIS A 119 11.69 13.01 -7.46
C HIS A 119 11.58 11.57 -6.97
N ALA A 120 10.42 10.93 -7.16
CA ALA A 120 10.24 9.53 -6.83
C ALA A 120 10.91 8.64 -7.88
N ARG A 121 11.30 7.44 -7.47
CA ARG A 121 11.93 6.45 -8.35
C ARG A 121 11.13 5.16 -8.39
N VAL A 122 11.08 4.55 -9.57
CA VAL A 122 10.53 3.21 -9.76
C VAL A 122 11.67 2.29 -10.16
N LEU A 123 11.90 1.23 -9.40
CA LEU A 123 12.96 0.26 -9.67
C LEU A 123 12.33 -1.09 -9.99
N LEU A 124 12.43 -1.51 -11.25
CA LEU A 124 12.05 -2.85 -11.66
C LEU A 124 13.26 -3.78 -11.50
N GLY A 125 13.06 -4.88 -10.80
CA GLY A 125 14.04 -5.95 -10.66
C GLY A 125 13.38 -7.28 -11.01
N GLN A 126 14.15 -8.19 -11.59
CA GLN A 126 13.71 -9.58 -11.69
C GLN A 126 13.37 -10.11 -10.28
N PRO A 127 12.31 -10.95 -10.12
CA PRO A 127 12.05 -11.60 -8.85
C PRO A 127 13.31 -12.30 -8.39
N ALA A 128 13.90 -11.82 -7.29
CA ALA A 128 14.97 -12.55 -6.66
C ALA A 128 14.31 -13.79 -6.08
N SER A 129 14.59 -14.96 -6.64
CA SER A 129 14.38 -16.21 -5.91
C SER A 129 15.24 -16.08 -4.66
N GLY A 130 14.63 -15.70 -3.54
CA GLY A 130 15.29 -15.62 -2.25
C GLY A 130 16.09 -16.91 -2.12
N GLY A 131 17.42 -16.78 -2.16
CA GLY A 131 18.31 -17.88 -2.47
C GLY A 131 17.88 -19.10 -1.67
N ARG A 132 17.52 -20.19 -2.35
CA ARG A 132 17.45 -21.49 -1.69
C ARG A 132 18.78 -21.65 -0.99
N GLN A 133 18.81 -21.53 0.34
CA GLN A 133 19.85 -22.17 1.13
C GLN A 133 19.53 -23.68 1.06
N GLY A 134 19.97 -24.26 -0.05
CA GLY A 134 19.98 -25.68 -0.33
C GLY A 134 21.16 -25.89 -1.24
N THR A 135 21.97 -26.91 -0.94
CA THR A 135 23.10 -27.29 -1.78
C THR A 135 22.61 -27.51 -3.20
N VAL A 136 23.29 -26.85 -4.14
CA VAL A 136 23.21 -27.18 -5.57
C VAL A 136 23.79 -28.58 -5.73
N SER A 137 22.94 -29.58 -5.61
CA SER A 137 23.06 -30.82 -6.38
C SER A 137 21.79 -30.88 -7.21
N ASP A 138 22.00 -30.87 -8.52
CA ASP A 138 20.99 -30.95 -9.57
C ASP A 138 20.19 -29.67 -9.91
N LEU A 139 20.61 -29.17 -11.08
CA LEU A 139 19.84 -28.45 -12.07
C LEU A 139 18.50 -29.15 -12.38
#